data_AF-A0A6M2DWB7-F1
#
_entry.id   AF-A0A6M2DWB7-F1
#
_cell.length_a   1.000
_cell.length_b   1.000
_cell.length_c   1.000
_cell.angle_alpha   90.00
_cell.angle_beta   90.00
_cell.angle_gamma   90.00
#
_symmetry.space_group_name_H-M   'P 1'
#
loop_
_entity.id
_entity.type
_entity.pdbx_description
1 polymer ?
#
loop_
_entity_poly.entity_id
_entity_poly.type
_entity_poly.pdbx_seq_one_letter_code
_entity_poly.pdbx_strand_id
1 'polypeptide(L)'
;MWRISPIFRGVGIALLFGHALLGVYTIMPVSWMFTFFRDSFITKLDRYRWAEPFDLYRESIRPLYNGSYKLSETVADYFNGVVLQRHHLASKGDVGGALGSIKFQLAFNLAVVWLIVFVALSKGLRSYGKALMVFSILPIVGLIAVCIKFLTLLSVDELSQLFPGTQWDEFFLNTKS
;
A
#
# COMPACT_ATOMS: atom_id res chain seq x y z
N MET A 1 -6.02 2.36 34.40
CA MET A 1 -5.54 3.75 34.20
C MET A 1 -6.61 4.80 34.49
N TRP A 2 -7.79 4.76 33.86
CA TRP A 2 -8.87 5.78 34.02
C TRP A 2 -9.66 5.77 35.34
N ARG A 3 -9.11 5.13 36.39
CA ARG A 3 -9.61 5.26 37.77
C ARG A 3 -8.92 6.40 38.54
N ILE A 4 -7.82 6.94 38.00
CA ILE A 4 -7.01 7.98 38.64
C ILE A 4 -7.71 9.36 38.58
N SER A 5 -8.48 9.63 37.52
CA SER A 5 -9.37 10.79 37.47
C SER A 5 -10.62 10.50 36.62
N PRO A 6 -11.83 10.64 37.20
CA PRO A 6 -13.08 10.28 36.52
C PRO A 6 -13.43 11.22 35.35
N ILE A 7 -12.87 12.43 35.32
CA ILE A 7 -13.12 13.43 34.28
C ILE A 7 -12.56 13.03 32.90
N PHE A 8 -11.50 12.22 32.87
CA PHE A 8 -10.89 11.77 31.62
C PHE A 8 -11.39 10.39 31.13
N ARG A 9 -12.46 9.83 31.73
CA ARG A 9 -13.04 8.58 31.24
C ARG A 9 -13.51 8.67 29.78
N GLY A 10 -13.97 9.84 29.34
CA GLY A 10 -14.34 10.10 27.94
C GLY A 10 -13.18 9.96 26.96
N VAL A 11 -11.95 10.27 27.40
CA VAL A 11 -10.74 10.16 26.56
C VAL A 11 -10.46 8.69 26.21
N GLY A 12 -10.65 7.77 27.16
CA GLY A 12 -10.47 6.33 26.90
C GLY A 12 -11.46 5.79 25.86
N ILE A 13 -12.71 6.23 25.91
CA ILE A 13 -13.75 5.81 24.94
C ILE A 13 -13.46 6.41 23.56
N ALA A 14 -13.08 7.69 23.50
CA ALA A 14 -12.69 8.35 22.26
C ALA A 14 -11.46 7.69 21.62
N LEU A 15 -10.45 7.34 22.43
CA LEU A 15 -9.26 6.61 21.95
C LEU A 15 -9.60 5.22 21.41
N LEU A 16 -10.51 4.50 22.07
CA LEU A 16 -10.94 3.18 21.61
C LEU A 16 -11.65 3.28 20.27
N PHE A 17 -12.53 4.27 20.11
CA PHE A 17 -13.21 4.52 18.84
C PHE A 17 -12.24 4.92 17.73
N GLY A 18 -11.29 5.83 18.03
CA GLY A 18 -10.25 6.23 17.09
C GLY A 18 -9.37 5.06 16.65
N HIS A 19 -8.97 4.18 17.58
CA HIS A 19 -8.21 2.98 17.23
C HIS A 19 -9.02 1.95 16.44
N ALA A 20 -10.32 1.84 16.69
CA ALA A 20 -11.19 0.97 15.90
C ALA A 20 -11.26 1.45 14.43
N LEU A 21 -11.46 2.75 14.21
CA LEU A 21 -11.45 3.33 12.86
C LEU A 21 -10.09 3.21 12.17
N LEU A 22 -9.01 3.49 12.91
CA LEU A 22 -7.65 3.33 12.40
C LEU A 22 -7.35 1.87 12.04
N GLY A 23 -7.83 0.92 12.85
CA GLY A 23 -7.72 -0.51 12.57
C GLY A 23 -8.38 -0.91 11.25
N VAL A 24 -9.61 -0.43 10.99
CA VAL A 24 -10.30 -0.68 9.72
C VAL A 24 -9.59 -0.01 8.54
N TYR A 25 -9.05 1.20 8.73
CA TYR A 25 -8.33 1.89 7.66
C TYR A 25 -7.00 1.21 7.33
N THR A 26 -6.21 0.85 8.33
CA THR A 26 -4.86 0.29 8.15
C THR A 26 -4.86 -1.11 7.52
N ILE A 27 -5.93 -1.88 7.68
CA ILE A 27 -6.03 -3.22 7.10
C ILE A 27 -6.35 -3.20 5.59
N MET A 28 -6.87 -2.08 5.06
CA MET A 28 -7.21 -1.94 3.64
C MET A 28 -5.95 -1.97 2.73
N PRO A 29 -4.90 -1.17 2.97
CA PRO A 29 -3.65 -1.29 2.23
C PRO A 29 -3.01 -2.67 2.33
N VAL A 30 -3.12 -3.35 3.47
CA VAL A 30 -2.57 -4.71 3.65
C VAL A 30 -3.25 -5.70 2.70
N SER A 31 -4.57 -5.58 2.49
CA SER A 31 -5.30 -6.38 1.50
C SER A 31 -4.85 -6.09 0.06
N TRP A 32 -4.55 -4.83 -0.27
CA TRP A 32 -3.98 -4.48 -1.57
C TRP A 32 -2.59 -5.11 -1.76
N MET A 33 -1.72 -5.01 -0.75
CA MET A 33 -0.38 -5.63 -0.78
C MET A 33 -0.46 -7.15 -0.95
N PHE A 34 -1.41 -7.82 -0.29
CA PHE A 34 -1.62 -9.26 -0.46
C PHE A 34 -2.04 -9.61 -1.90
N THR A 35 -2.81 -8.74 -2.56
CA THR A 35 -3.17 -8.91 -3.97
C THR A 35 -1.95 -8.82 -4.87
N PHE A 36 -1.09 -7.80 -4.68
CA PHE A 36 0.18 -7.68 -5.41
C PHE A 36 1.14 -8.84 -5.14
N PHE A 37 1.20 -9.32 -3.90
CA PHE A 37 2.02 -10.48 -3.54
C PHE A 37 1.56 -11.74 -4.30
N ARG A 38 0.26 -12.04 -4.29
CA ARG A 38 -0.30 -13.16 -5.06
C ARG A 38 0.00 -13.04 -6.55
N ASP A 39 -0.16 -11.85 -7.11
CA ASP A 39 -0.02 -11.61 -8.54
C ASP A 39 1.45 -11.44 -8.99
N SER A 40 2.40 -11.49 -8.05
CA SER A 40 3.85 -11.53 -8.32
C SER A 40 4.38 -12.93 -8.62
N PHE A 41 3.62 -13.99 -8.37
CA PHE A 41 4.01 -15.33 -8.83
C PHE A 41 3.78 -15.45 -10.34
N ILE A 42 4.83 -15.80 -11.10
CA ILE A 42 4.76 -15.98 -12.56
C ILE A 42 3.77 -17.11 -12.88
N THR A 43 2.72 -16.79 -13.65
CA THR A 43 1.65 -17.75 -13.93
C THR A 43 1.66 -18.28 -15.35
N LYS A 44 1.75 -17.44 -16.41
CA LYS A 44 1.56 -17.94 -17.79
C LYS A 44 2.45 -17.38 -18.91
N LEU A 45 3.15 -16.26 -18.72
CA LEU A 45 3.86 -15.56 -19.83
C LEU A 45 5.24 -14.99 -19.45
N ASP A 46 5.86 -15.49 -18.38
CA ASP A 46 7.13 -14.94 -17.82
C ASP A 46 7.07 -13.43 -17.50
N ARG A 47 5.84 -12.89 -17.38
CA ARG A 47 5.56 -11.52 -17.00
C ARG A 47 4.67 -11.51 -15.77
N TYR A 48 4.90 -10.51 -14.93
CA TYR A 48 4.03 -10.23 -13.80
C TYR A 48 2.73 -9.61 -14.29
N ARG A 49 1.62 -9.99 -13.67
CA ARG A 49 0.28 -9.54 -14.07
C ARG A 49 0.07 -8.03 -13.88
N TRP A 50 0.83 -7.41 -12.97
CA TRP A 50 0.88 -5.96 -12.77
C TRP A 50 1.83 -5.24 -13.75
N ALA A 51 2.62 -5.98 -14.53
CA ALA A 51 3.48 -5.41 -15.57
C ALA A 51 2.78 -5.38 -16.94
N GLU A 52 1.64 -6.07 -17.10
CA GLU A 52 0.85 -6.07 -18.32
C GLU A 52 -0.01 -4.79 -18.43
N PRO A 53 -0.16 -4.22 -19.63
CA PRO A 53 -1.05 -3.09 -19.86
C PRO A 53 -2.50 -3.51 -19.58
N PHE A 54 -3.25 -2.64 -18.92
CA PHE A 54 -4.66 -2.87 -18.61
C PHE A 54 -5.55 -2.07 -19.57
N ASP A 55 -5.91 -2.69 -20.69
CA ASP A 55 -6.57 -2.06 -21.85
C ASP A 55 -7.87 -1.31 -21.48
N LEU A 56 -8.65 -1.86 -20.54
CA LEU A 56 -9.94 -1.29 -20.13
C LEU A 56 -9.82 0.07 -19.45
N TYR A 57 -8.71 0.38 -18.78
CA TYR A 57 -8.54 1.70 -18.12
C TYR A 57 -8.13 2.80 -19.11
N ARG A 58 -7.64 2.43 -20.30
CA ARG A 58 -7.11 3.34 -21.31
C ARG A 58 -7.84 3.22 -22.64
N GLU A 59 -9.17 3.05 -22.62
CA GLU A 59 -9.99 3.02 -23.84
C GLU A 59 -9.81 4.29 -24.73
N SER A 60 -9.28 5.38 -24.19
CA SER A 60 -9.01 6.62 -24.94
C SER A 60 -7.71 6.64 -25.74
N ILE A 61 -6.79 5.68 -25.55
CA ILE A 61 -5.53 5.63 -26.30
C ILE A 61 -5.23 4.19 -26.70
N ARG A 62 -5.93 3.70 -27.73
CA ARG A 62 -5.27 2.76 -28.65
C ARG A 62 -4.03 3.47 -29.15
N PRO A 63 -2.80 3.04 -28.81
CA PRO A 63 -1.68 3.67 -29.45
C PRO A 63 -1.74 3.17 -30.89
N LEU A 64 -2.03 4.07 -31.81
CA LEU A 64 -1.81 3.91 -33.24
C LEU A 64 -0.29 3.80 -33.55
N TYR A 65 0.51 3.40 -32.57
CA TYR A 65 1.96 3.43 -32.51
C TYR A 65 2.45 2.23 -31.68
N ASN A 66 3.37 1.45 -32.24
CA ASN A 66 4.14 0.43 -31.54
C ASN A 66 4.97 1.08 -30.42
N GLY A 67 4.37 1.31 -29.26
CA GLY A 67 5.03 1.86 -28.08
C GLY A 67 5.30 0.76 -27.05
N SER A 68 6.53 0.74 -26.52
CA SER A 68 6.83 -0.04 -25.31
C SER A 68 6.24 0.69 -24.10
N TYR A 69 5.50 -0.02 -23.24
CA TYR A 69 4.92 0.56 -22.03
C TYR A 69 5.96 0.62 -20.92
N LYS A 70 6.06 1.77 -20.25
CA LYS A 70 6.90 1.91 -19.05
C LYS A 70 6.22 1.22 -17.87
N LEU A 71 7.01 0.53 -17.05
CA LEU A 71 6.50 -0.19 -15.88
C LEU A 71 5.80 0.73 -14.86
N SER A 72 6.27 1.97 -14.74
CA SER A 72 5.65 2.98 -13.86
C SER A 72 4.21 3.29 -14.24
N GLU A 73 3.86 3.18 -15.52
CA GLU A 73 2.52 3.45 -16.03
C GLU A 73 1.63 2.22 -15.87
N THR A 74 2.11 1.02 -16.21
CA THR A 74 1.33 -0.22 -16.11
C THR A 74 0.97 -0.57 -14.66
N VAL A 75 1.87 -0.33 -13.71
CA VAL A 75 1.60 -0.55 -12.28
C VAL A 75 0.54 0.42 -11.74
N ALA A 76 0.59 1.68 -12.15
CA ALA A 76 -0.40 2.69 -11.75
C ALA A 76 -1.78 2.36 -12.33
N ASP A 77 -1.83 1.93 -13.60
CA ASP A 77 -3.06 1.51 -14.26
C ASP A 77 -3.63 0.23 -13.61
N TYR A 78 -2.77 -0.72 -13.26
CA TYR A 78 -3.16 -1.93 -12.52
C TYR A 78 -3.79 -1.58 -11.16
N PHE A 79 -3.18 -0.66 -10.41
CA PHE A 79 -3.70 -0.24 -9.12
C PHE A 79 -5.06 0.46 -9.26
N ASN A 80 -5.19 1.41 -10.17
CA ASN A 80 -6.43 2.16 -10.35
C ASN A 80 -7.57 1.32 -10.96
N GLY A 81 -7.26 0.47 -11.96
CA GLY A 81 -8.23 -0.32 -12.70
C GLY A 81 -8.59 -1.64 -12.02
N VAL A 82 -7.60 -2.39 -11.55
CA VAL A 82 -7.79 -3.77 -11.05
C VAL A 82 -7.98 -3.81 -9.54
N VAL A 83 -7.23 -3.00 -8.77
CA VAL A 83 -7.27 -3.01 -7.30
C VAL A 83 -8.33 -2.06 -6.76
N LEU A 84 -8.36 -0.81 -7.22
CA LEU A 84 -9.30 0.22 -6.76
C LEU A 84 -10.60 0.28 -7.57
N GLN A 85 -10.63 -0.33 -8.76
CA GLN A 85 -11.80 -0.36 -9.65
C GLN A 85 -12.41 1.02 -9.98
N ARG A 86 -11.59 2.07 -10.01
CA ARG A 86 -12.05 3.43 -10.33
C ARG A 86 -12.69 3.53 -11.72
N HIS A 87 -12.29 2.64 -12.63
CA HIS A 87 -12.85 2.59 -13.99
C HIS A 87 -14.36 2.34 -14.05
N HIS A 88 -14.90 1.54 -13.12
CA HIS A 88 -16.32 1.18 -13.14
C HIS A 88 -17.24 2.36 -12.75
N LEU A 89 -16.67 3.38 -12.10
CA LEU A 89 -17.37 4.61 -11.72
C LEU A 89 -17.42 5.64 -12.88
N ALA A 90 -16.47 5.58 -13.82
CA ALA A 90 -16.44 6.48 -14.97
C ALA A 90 -17.33 5.99 -16.13
N SER A 91 -17.47 4.67 -16.31
CA SER A 91 -18.24 4.07 -17.41
C SER A 91 -19.76 4.15 -17.20
N LYS A 92 -20.24 4.19 -15.96
CA LYS A 92 -21.63 4.54 -15.64
C LYS A 92 -21.66 6.02 -15.27
N GLY A 93 -22.09 6.89 -16.18
CA GLY A 93 -22.21 8.34 -16.00
C GLY A 93 -23.23 8.79 -14.94
N ASP A 94 -23.27 8.12 -13.80
CA ASP A 94 -24.22 8.36 -12.72
C ASP A 94 -23.47 9.02 -11.55
N VAL A 95 -23.41 10.35 -11.61
CA VAL A 95 -22.63 11.26 -10.76
C VAL A 95 -23.13 11.29 -9.30
N GLY A 96 -24.04 10.40 -8.89
CA GLY A 96 -24.76 10.55 -7.61
C GLY A 96 -24.92 9.34 -6.70
N GLY A 97 -24.68 8.09 -7.12
CA GLY A 97 -25.19 6.99 -6.28
C GLY A 97 -24.72 5.56 -6.53
N ALA A 98 -23.82 5.31 -7.47
CA ALA A 98 -23.31 3.95 -7.66
C ALA A 98 -22.21 3.66 -6.62
N LEU A 99 -22.61 3.19 -5.43
CA LEU A 99 -21.72 2.47 -4.52
C LEU A 99 -21.03 1.39 -5.36
N GLY A 100 -19.73 1.56 -5.64
CA GLY A 100 -19.00 0.71 -6.58
C GLY A 100 -19.18 -0.77 -6.25
N SER A 101 -19.35 -1.62 -7.28
CA SER A 101 -19.46 -3.06 -7.09
C SER A 101 -18.22 -3.58 -6.35
N ILE A 102 -18.41 -4.16 -5.16
CA ILE A 102 -17.31 -4.66 -4.35
C ILE A 102 -16.70 -5.88 -5.06
N LYS A 103 -15.41 -5.80 -5.42
CA LYS A 103 -14.69 -6.95 -5.95
C LYS A 103 -14.64 -8.09 -4.92
N PHE A 104 -15.26 -9.22 -5.25
CA PHE A 104 -15.22 -10.42 -4.42
C PHE A 104 -13.79 -10.84 -4.05
N GLN A 105 -12.83 -10.72 -4.98
CA GLN A 105 -11.43 -11.04 -4.72
C GLN A 105 -10.81 -10.16 -3.63
N LEU A 106 -11.14 -8.87 -3.60
CA LEU A 106 -10.58 -7.94 -2.61
C LEU A 106 -11.26 -8.14 -1.25
N ALA A 107 -12.58 -8.36 -1.23
CA ALA A 107 -13.33 -8.68 -0.02
C ALA A 107 -12.85 -10.00 0.60
N PHE A 108 -12.58 -11.02 -0.23
CA PHE A 108 -12.00 -12.29 0.20
C PHE A 108 -10.60 -12.10 0.80
N ASN A 109 -9.71 -11.37 0.13
CA ASN A 109 -8.38 -11.06 0.66
C ASN A 109 -8.47 -10.29 1.99
N LEU A 110 -9.40 -9.34 2.10
CA LEU A 110 -9.64 -8.61 3.33
C LEU A 110 -10.09 -9.54 4.49
N ALA A 111 -10.99 -10.48 4.21
CA ALA A 111 -11.43 -11.48 5.19
C ALA A 111 -10.30 -12.39 5.64
N VAL A 112 -9.41 -12.82 4.73
CA VAL A 112 -8.22 -13.61 5.05
C VAL A 112 -7.28 -12.83 5.97
N VAL A 113 -7.02 -11.55 5.67
CA VAL A 113 -6.17 -10.70 6.50
C VAL A 113 -6.78 -10.53 7.90
N TRP A 114 -8.08 -10.28 8.01
CA TRP A 114 -8.78 -10.22 9.30
C TRP A 114 -8.72 -11.54 10.07
N LEU A 115 -8.83 -12.68 9.39
CA LEU A 115 -8.68 -13.99 10.00
C LEU A 115 -7.27 -14.19 10.57
N ILE A 116 -6.23 -13.79 9.83
CA ILE A 116 -4.84 -13.84 10.32
C ILE A 116 -4.68 -12.98 11.58
N VAL A 117 -5.23 -11.76 11.57
CA VAL A 117 -5.22 -10.87 12.75
C VAL A 117 -5.95 -11.52 13.93
N PHE A 118 -7.13 -12.08 13.71
CA PHE A 118 -7.90 -12.78 14.73
C PHE A 118 -7.12 -13.96 15.33
N VAL A 119 -6.49 -14.78 14.50
CA VAL A 119 -5.66 -15.92 14.94
C VAL A 119 -4.38 -15.45 15.66
N ALA A 120 -3.79 -14.34 15.23
CA ALA A 120 -2.62 -13.76 15.89
C ALA A 120 -2.97 -13.23 17.31
N LEU A 121 -4.18 -12.71 17.49
CA LEU A 121 -4.66 -12.19 18.78
C LEU A 121 -5.21 -13.30 19.69
N SER A 122 -5.72 -14.40 19.15
CA SER A 122 -6.38 -15.46 19.93
C SER A 122 -5.47 -16.17 20.93
N LYS A 123 -4.16 -16.23 20.67
CA LYS A 123 -3.16 -16.85 21.57
C LYS A 123 -2.66 -15.93 22.68
N GLY A 124 -3.20 -14.70 22.79
CA GLY A 124 -2.86 -13.72 23.81
C GLY A 124 -1.52 -13.01 23.59
N LEU A 125 -1.25 -11.97 24.41
CA LEU A 125 -0.14 -11.03 24.20
C LEU A 125 1.25 -11.69 24.20
N ARG A 126 1.44 -12.78 24.96
CA ARG A 126 2.74 -13.47 25.05
C ARG A 126 3.11 -14.22 23.76
N SER A 127 2.12 -14.84 23.10
CA SER A 127 2.34 -15.48 21.81
C SER A 127 2.40 -14.45 20.67
N TYR A 128 1.58 -13.40 20.76
CA TYR A 128 1.57 -12.29 19.81
C TYR A 128 2.94 -11.60 19.71
N GLY A 129 3.59 -11.32 20.86
CA GLY A 129 4.93 -10.73 20.87
C GLY A 129 5.98 -11.56 20.12
N LYS A 130 5.92 -12.89 20.21
CA LYS A 130 6.82 -13.78 19.46
C LYS A 130 6.57 -13.70 17.95
N ALA A 131 5.31 -13.68 17.53
CA ALA A 131 4.96 -13.55 16.12
C ALA A 131 5.43 -12.18 15.57
N LEU A 132 5.20 -11.10 16.33
CA LEU A 132 5.64 -9.76 15.95
C LEU A 132 7.15 -9.66 15.75
N MET A 133 7.96 -10.32 16.60
CA MET A 133 9.42 -10.32 16.41
C MET A 133 9.82 -10.89 15.05
N VAL A 134 9.17 -11.97 14.59
CA VAL A 134 9.41 -12.53 13.27
C VAL A 134 8.92 -11.58 12.17
N PHE A 135 7.71 -11.03 12.33
CA PHE A 135 7.13 -10.07 11.40
C PHE A 135 7.92 -8.75 11.29
N SER A 136 8.65 -8.33 12.33
CA SER A 136 9.49 -7.14 12.29
C SER A 136 10.83 -7.39 11.61
N ILE A 137 11.38 -8.61 11.68
CA ILE A 137 12.67 -8.94 11.05
C ILE A 137 12.53 -9.05 9.53
N LEU A 138 11.45 -9.65 9.04
CA LEU A 138 11.19 -9.85 7.60
C LEU A 138 11.31 -8.55 6.77
N PRO A 139 10.63 -7.43 7.09
CA PRO A 139 10.73 -6.20 6.32
C PRO A 139 12.12 -5.56 6.43
N ILE A 140 12.83 -5.72 7.55
CA ILE A 140 14.20 -5.21 7.70
C ILE A 140 15.15 -5.93 6.73
N VAL A 141 15.08 -7.26 6.68
CA VAL A 141 15.88 -8.05 5.74
C VAL A 141 15.52 -7.73 4.29
N GLY A 142 14.22 -7.59 3.99
CA GLY A 142 13.76 -7.18 2.67
C GLY A 142 14.27 -5.80 2.24
N LEU A 143 14.24 -4.83 3.15
CA LEU A 143 14.76 -3.48 2.90
C LEU A 143 16.26 -3.52 2.60
N ILE A 144 17.04 -4.26 3.40
CA ILE A 144 18.49 -4.43 3.18
C ILE A 144 18.75 -5.05 1.81
N ALA A 145 18.00 -6.08 1.43
CA ALA A 145 18.16 -6.73 0.12
C ALA A 145 17.84 -5.77 -1.05
N VAL A 146 16.77 -4.99 -0.94
CA VAL A 146 16.40 -3.97 -1.94
C VAL A 146 17.48 -2.88 -2.01
N CYS A 147 17.99 -2.39 -0.87
CA CYS A 147 19.05 -1.40 -0.83
C CYS A 147 20.33 -1.89 -1.51
N ILE A 148 20.76 -3.13 -1.24
CA ILE A 148 21.92 -3.73 -1.90
C ILE A 148 21.69 -3.80 -3.41
N LYS A 149 20.51 -4.24 -3.86
CA LYS A 149 20.18 -4.30 -5.28
C LYS A 149 20.17 -2.93 -5.95
N PHE A 150 19.60 -1.93 -5.28
CA PHE A 150 19.59 -0.55 -5.76
C PHE A 150 21.01 -0.01 -5.93
N LEU A 151 21.89 -0.26 -4.95
CA LEU A 151 23.30 0.14 -5.00
C LEU A 151 24.09 -0.58 -6.09
N THR A 152 23.70 -1.81 -6.46
CA THR A 152 24.31 -2.51 -7.61
C THR A 152 23.81 -2.03 -8.97
N LEU A 153 22.63 -1.42 -9.04
CA LEU A 153 22.02 -0.97 -10.29
C LEU A 153 22.36 0.48 -10.64
N LEU A 154 22.62 1.33 -9.63
CA LEU A 154 22.92 2.74 -9.81
C LEU A 154 24.40 3.02 -9.59
N SER A 155 24.96 3.86 -10.44
CA SER A 155 26.28 4.45 -10.21
C SER A 155 26.22 5.51 -9.08
N VAL A 156 27.34 5.75 -8.40
CA VAL A 156 27.43 6.76 -7.32
C VAL A 156 27.06 8.16 -7.83
N ASP A 157 27.36 8.44 -9.09
CA ASP A 157 27.08 9.72 -9.74
C ASP A 157 25.57 9.95 -9.92
N GLU A 158 24.83 8.94 -10.36
CA GLU A 158 23.36 9.01 -10.48
C GLU A 158 22.67 9.10 -9.11
N LEU A 159 23.24 8.45 -8.09
CA LEU A 159 22.74 8.54 -6.71
C LEU A 159 22.87 9.96 -6.15
N SER A 160 23.96 10.66 -6.47
CA SER A 160 24.19 12.04 -6.06
C SER A 160 23.21 13.04 -6.72
N GLN A 161 22.72 12.72 -7.92
CA GLN A 161 21.71 13.51 -8.62
C GLN A 161 20.29 13.23 -8.11
N LEU A 162 20.02 11.99 -7.68
CA LEU A 162 18.70 11.59 -7.14
C LEU A 162 18.43 12.20 -5.77
N PHE A 163 19.46 12.30 -4.92
CA PHE A 163 19.41 12.97 -3.63
C PHE A 163 20.25 14.24 -3.69
N PRO A 164 19.75 15.32 -4.35
CA PRO A 164 20.45 16.58 -4.35
C PRO A 164 20.73 16.97 -2.91
N GLY A 165 22.00 17.29 -2.61
CA GLY A 165 22.43 17.62 -1.25
C GLY A 165 21.49 18.66 -0.64
N THR A 166 21.01 18.38 0.57
CA THR A 166 20.18 19.31 1.32
C THR A 166 20.95 20.63 1.47
N GLN A 167 20.41 21.72 0.93
CA GLN A 167 21.01 23.05 1.04
C GLN A 167 20.83 23.56 2.47
N TRP A 168 21.75 23.17 3.37
CA TRP A 168 21.73 23.57 4.77
C TRP A 168 21.80 25.09 4.95
N ASP A 169 22.43 25.78 4.00
CA ASP A 169 22.57 27.23 4.02
C ASP A 169 21.21 27.95 4.06
N GLU A 170 20.19 27.47 3.35
CA GLU A 170 18.84 28.06 3.39
C GLU A 170 18.13 27.87 4.75
N PHE A 171 18.41 26.75 5.43
CA PHE A 171 17.82 26.45 6.74
C PHE A 171 18.39 27.34 7.86
N PHE A 172 19.68 27.67 7.80
CA PHE A 172 20.34 28.49 8.82
C PHE A 172 20.38 29.99 8.49
N LEU A 173 20.33 30.37 7.20
CA LEU A 173 20.39 31.78 6.78
C LEU A 173 19.01 32.43 6.61
N ASN A 174 17.90 31.67 6.66
CA ASN A 174 16.57 32.25 6.68
C ASN A 174 16.21 32.78 8.08
N THR A 175 16.87 33.86 8.50
CA THR A 175 16.62 34.57 9.76
C THR A 175 15.45 35.57 9.65
N LYS A 176 14.67 35.54 8.56
CA LYS A 176 13.53 36.45 8.36
C LYS A 176 12.23 35.67 8.26
N SER A 177 11.73 35.25 9.43
CA SER A 177 10.31 35.36 9.74
C SER A 177 10.02 36.75 10.31
#